data_AF-A0AA40PPY8-F1
#
_entry.id   AF-A0AA40PPY8-F1
#
_cell.length_a   1.000
_cell.length_b   1.000
_cell.length_c   1.000
_cell.angle_alpha   90.00
_cell.angle_beta   90.00
_cell.angle_gamma   90.00
#
_symmetry.space_group_name_H-M   'P 1'
#
loop_
_entity.id
_entity.type
_entity.pdbx_description
1 polymer ?
#
loop_
_entity_poly.entity_id
_entity_poly.type
_entity_poly.pdbx_seq_one_letter_code
_entity_poly.pdbx_strand_id
1 'polypeptide(L)' 'MMDEIPFEAAMQRLEEIVDLMNQSSTSLDASLALYEEADALMRICEARIHQVEQRVRELSKKRLESSLVKEETAVH' A
#
# COMPACT_ATOMS: atom_id res chain seq x y z
N MET A 1 -12.20 -5.37 -14.89
CA MET A 1 -10.84 -5.20 -14.34
C MET A 1 -10.74 -3.74 -14.00
N MET A 2 -10.72 -3.39 -12.72
CA MET A 2 -10.50 -2.01 -12.30
C MET A 2 -8.99 -1.81 -12.39
N ASP A 3 -8.55 -0.83 -13.18
CA ASP A 3 -7.13 -0.49 -13.31
C ASP A 3 -6.61 -0.08 -11.92
N GLU A 4 -5.99 -1.03 -11.21
CA GLU A 4 -5.32 -0.76 -9.94
C GLU A 4 -4.16 0.20 -10.22
N ILE A 5 -4.28 1.42 -9.73
CA ILE A 5 -3.20 2.42 -9.78
C ILE A 5 -1.99 1.80 -9.04
N PRO A 6 -0.78 1.80 -9.66
CA PRO A 6 0.44 1.38 -8.98
C PRO A 6 0.70 2.19 -7.72
N PHE A 7 1.29 1.58 -6.69
CA PHE A 7 1.57 2.24 -5.40
C PHE A 7 2.37 3.53 -5.60
N GLU A 8 3.40 3.48 -6.44
CA GLU A 8 4.28 4.59 -6.75
C GLU A 8 3.52 5.74 -7.45
N ALA A 9 2.58 5.39 -8.34
CA ALA A 9 1.74 6.38 -9.00
C ALA A 9 0.73 7.02 -8.03
N ALA A 10 0.16 6.25 -7.11
CA ALA A 10 -0.72 6.77 -6.07
C ALA A 10 0.02 7.71 -5.11
N MET A 11 1.26 7.37 -4.74
CA MET A 11 2.12 8.23 -3.92
C MET A 11 2.51 9.52 -4.64
N GLN A 12 2.91 9.43 -5.92
CA GLN A 12 3.22 10.62 -6.72
C GLN A 12 2.00 11.54 -6.82
N ARG A 13 0.80 10.97 -7.02
CA ARG A 13 -0.42 11.77 -7.07
C ARG A 13 -0.76 12.44 -5.74
N LEU A 14 -0.53 11.76 -4.61
CA LEU A 14 -0.69 12.35 -3.28
C LEU A 14 0.26 13.54 -3.06
N GLU A 15 1.51 13.46 -3.52
CA GLU A 15 2.46 14.59 -3.47
C GLU A 15 1.96 15.79 -4.29
N GLU A 16 1.47 15.54 -5.52
CA GLU A 16 0.87 16.58 -6.35
C GLU A 16 -0.35 17.23 -5.69
N ILE A 17 -1.21 16.43 -5.02
CA ILE A 17 -2.37 16.95 -4.30
C ILE A 17 -1.94 17.87 -3.16
N VAL A 18 -0.92 17.49 -2.39
CA VAL A 18 -0.38 18.34 -1.31
C VAL A 18 0.13 19.67 -1.87
N ASP A 19 0.85 19.64 -2.99
CA ASP A 19 1.32 20.85 -3.65
C ASP A 19 0.17 21.74 -4.12
N LEU A 20 -0.89 21.15 -4.69
CA LEU A 20 -2.09 21.88 -5.12
C LEU A 20 -2.85 22.48 -3.93
N MET A 21 -3.00 21.76 -2.82
CA MET A 21 -3.68 22.24 -1.62
C MET A 21 -2.94 23.41 -0.95
N ASN A 22 -1.61 23.49 -1.13
CA ASN A 22 -0.79 24.58 -0.58
C ASN A 22 -0.80 25.86 -1.43
N GLN A 23 -1.38 25.83 -2.63
CA GLN A 23 -1.48 27.01 -3.49
C GLN A 23 -2.56 27.96 -2.97
N SER A 24 -2.24 29.26 -2.91
CA SER A 24 -3.17 30.31 -2.49
C SER A 24 -4.35 30.54 -3.46
N SER A 25 -4.27 29.97 -4.67
CA SER A 25 -5.32 30.02 -5.70
C SER A 25 -6.35 28.89 -5.58
N THR A 26 -6.14 27.92 -4.70
CA THR A 26 -7.03 26.76 -4.57
C THR A 26 -8.31 27.16 -3.86
N SER A 27 -9.44 27.01 -4.55
CA SER A 27 -10.76 27.32 -3.99
C SER A 27 -11.19 26.28 -2.97
N LEU A 28 -12.16 26.63 -2.12
CA LEU A 28 -12.69 25.71 -1.11
C LEU A 28 -13.26 24.42 -1.74
N ASP A 29 -14.01 24.55 -2.84
CA ASP A 29 -14.58 23.40 -3.55
C ASP A 29 -13.49 22.51 -4.16
N ALA A 30 -12.42 23.11 -4.70
CA ALA A 30 -11.28 22.37 -5.22
C ALA A 30 -10.52 21.65 -4.10
N SER A 31 -10.34 22.29 -2.94
CA SER A 31 -9.73 21.67 -1.76
C SER A 31 -10.53 20.45 -1.26
N LEU A 32 -11.87 20.51 -1.31
CA LEU A 32 -12.71 19.38 -0.95
C LEU A 32 -12.54 18.22 -1.93
N ALA A 33 -12.55 18.48 -3.23
CA ALA A 33 -12.34 17.45 -4.25
C ALA A 33 -10.94 16.82 -4.17
N LEU A 34 -9.90 17.62 -3.95
CA LEU A 34 -8.53 17.16 -3.73
C LEU A 34 -8.42 16.27 -2.49
N TYR A 35 -9.13 16.61 -1.42
CA TYR A 35 -9.16 15.80 -0.20
C TYR A 35 -9.85 14.45 -0.41
N GLU A 36 -10.98 14.43 -1.12
CA GLU A 36 -11.68 13.18 -1.46
C GLU A 36 -10.81 12.27 -2.34
N GLU A 37 -10.08 12.85 -3.30
CA GLU A 37 -9.10 12.13 -4.12
C GLU A 37 -7.98 11.56 -3.25
N ALA A 38 -7.43 12.37 -2.33
CA ALA A 38 -6.39 11.93 -1.41
C ALA A 38 -6.85 10.77 -0.50
N ASP A 39 -8.08 10.81 0.06
CA ASP A 39 -8.63 9.72 0.88
C ASP A 39 -8.71 8.41 0.10
N ALA A 40 -9.17 8.47 -1.16
CA ALA A 40 -9.24 7.31 -2.03
C ALA A 40 -7.85 6.72 -2.31
N LEU A 41 -6.86 7.56 -2.62
CA LEU A 41 -5.48 7.13 -2.87
C LEU A 41 -4.82 6.55 -1.62
N MET A 42 -5.04 7.15 -0.45
CA MET A 42 -4.52 6.63 0.82
C MET A 42 -5.04 5.22 1.10
N ARG A 43 -6.34 4.96 0.89
CA ARG A 43 -6.93 3.63 1.05
C ARG A 43 -6.30 2.59 0.11
N ILE A 44 -5.99 2.98 -1.12
CA ILE A 44 -5.29 2.10 -2.10
C ILE A 44 -3.90 1.75 -1.58
N CYS A 45 -3.15 2.76 -1.11
CA CYS A 45 -1.81 2.56 -0.55
C CYS A 45 -1.83 1.63 0.67
N GLU A 46 -2.74 1.86 1.61
CA GLU A 46 -2.92 1.01 2.81
C GLU A 46 -3.26 -0.44 2.44
N ALA A 47 -4.19 -0.63 1.52
CA ALA A 47 -4.57 -1.97 1.04
C ALA A 47 -3.37 -2.70 0.42
N ARG A 48 -2.54 -1.99 -0.35
CA ARG A 48 -1.35 -2.57 -0.98
C ARG A 48 -0.29 -2.95 0.04
N ILE A 49 -0.02 -2.09 1.02
CA ILE A 49 0.90 -2.37 2.12
C ILE A 49 0.43 -3.61 2.89
N HIS A 50 -0.84 -3.66 3.27
CA HIS A 50 -1.41 -4.81 3.95
C HIS A 50 -1.26 -6.10 3.14
N GLN A 51 -1.52 -6.07 1.84
CA GLN A 51 -1.35 -7.23 0.97
C GLN A 51 0.12 -7.73 0.97
N VAL A 52 1.08 -6.80 0.86
CA VAL A 52 2.51 -7.13 0.89
C VAL A 52 2.91 -7.71 2.25
N GLU A 53 2.47 -7.11 3.35
CA GLU A 53 2.75 -7.61 4.69
C GLU A 53 2.20 -9.02 4.92
N GLN A 54 0.96 -9.29 4.49
CA GLN A 54 0.39 -10.63 4.59
C GLN A 54 1.23 -11.64 3.83
N ARG A 55 1.66 -11.27 2.62
CA ARG A 55 2.50 -12.14 1.81
C ARG A 55 3.85 -12.42 2.47
N VAL A 56 4.48 -11.41 3.07
CA VAL A 56 5.74 -11.57 3.82
C VAL A 56 5.54 -12.48 5.04
N ARG A 57 4.43 -12.33 5.77
CA ARG A 57 4.07 -13.19 6.91
C ARG A 57 3.91 -14.66 6.48
N GLU A 58 3.18 -14.92 5.39
CA GLU A 58 3.01 -16.26 4.84
C GLU A 58 4.34 -16.91 4.44
N LEU A 59 5.19 -16.17 3.72
CA LEU A 59 6.49 -16.67 3.27
C LEU A 59 7.42 -16.96 4.46
N SER A 60 7.38 -16.12 5.50
CA SER A 60 8.14 -16.32 6.74
C SER A 60 7.68 -17.57 7.49
N LYS A 61 6.36 -17.76 7.63
CA LYS A 61 5.78 -18.96 8.26
C LYS A 61 6.16 -20.24 7.49
N LYS A 62 6.00 -20.23 6.17
CA LYS A 62 6.39 -21.38 5.32
C LYS A 62 7.86 -21.72 5.44
N ARG A 63 8.74 -20.72 5.53
CA ARG A 63 10.18 -20.92 5.74
C ARG A 63 10.47 -21.59 7.08
N LEU A 64 9.82 -21.16 8.15
CA LEU A 64 9.99 -21.73 9.48
C LEU A 64 9.52 -23.20 9.53
N GLU A 65 8.34 -23.48 8.99
CA GLU A 65 7.79 -24.84 8.86
C GLU A 65 8.72 -25.75 8.04
N SER A 66 9.28 -25.24 6.95
CA SER A 66 10.22 -25.98 6.10
C SER A 66 11.56 -26.26 6.79
N SER A 67 11.94 -25.48 7.81
CA SER A 67 13.13 -25.73 8.63
C SER A 67 12.88 -26.78 9.71
N LEU A 68 11.70 -26.76 10.34
CA LEU A 68 11.30 -27.74 11.37
C LEU A 68 11.20 -29.16 10.80
N VAL A 69 10.64 -29.31 9.60
CA VAL A 69 10.53 -30.64 8.93
C VAL A 69 11.89 -31.24 8.60
N LYS A 70 12.92 -30.41 8.33
CA LYS A 70 14.27 -30.90 8.00
C LYS A 70 15.00 -31.49 9.22
N GLU A 71 14.79 -30.92 10.40
CA GLU A 71 15.37 -31.45 11.65
C GLU A 71 14.74 -32.79 12.03
N GLU A 72 13.42 -32.98 11.84
CA GLU A 72 12.77 -34.27 12.13
C GLU A 72 13.23 -35.40 11.21
N THR A 73 13.53 -35.12 9.93
CA THR A 73 14.08 -36.12 8.99
C THR A 73 15.56 -36.44 9.19
N ALA A 74 16.31 -35.61 9.92
CA ALA A 74 17.74 -35.82 10.17
C ALA A 74 18.04 -36.69 11.42
N VAL A 75 17.00 -37.06 12.17
CA VAL A 75 17.10 -37.85 13.42
C VAL A 75 16.74 -39.34 13.19
N HIS A 76 16.61 -39.77 11.94
CA HIS A 76 16.46 -41.18 11.55
C HIS A 76 17.53 -41.58 10.53
#